data_AF-A0A9X0FIK6-F1
#
_entry.id   AF-A0A9X0FIK6-F1
#
_cell.length_a   1.000
_cell.length_b   1.000
_cell.length_c   1.000
_cell.angle_alpha   90.00
_cell.angle_beta   90.00
_cell.angle_gamma   90.00
#
_symmetry.space_group_name_H-M   'P 1'
#
loop_
_entity.id
_entity.type
_entity.pdbx_description
1 polymer ?
#
loop_
_entity_poly.entity_id
_entity_poly.type
_entity_poly.pdbx_seq_one_letter_code
_entity_poly.pdbx_strand_id
1 'polypeptide(L)' 'MFERDNWICQLCGEPISKAENYPSLWSASIDHIVPIAKGGAHEPSNCQAAHFICNSFKSDRLEGVGVCLKIS' A
#
# COMPACT_ATOMS: atom_id res chain seq x y z
N MET A 1 4.79 9.84 3.32
CA MET A 1 3.93 8.65 3.44
C MET A 1 4.49 7.68 4.44
N PHE A 2 5.58 6.98 4.13
CA PHE A 2 6.12 5.92 5.01
C PHE A 2 6.37 6.32 6.47
N GLU A 3 7.05 7.44 6.73
CA GLU A 3 7.24 7.91 8.11
C GLU A 3 5.93 8.40 8.77
N ARG A 4 5.04 9.05 8.01
CA ARG A 4 3.70 9.48 8.51
C ARG A 4 2.88 8.28 8.97
N ASP A 5 2.97 7.19 8.22
CA ASP A 5 2.20 5.97 8.43
C ASP A 5 2.96 4.98 9.32
N ASN A 6 4.03 5.43 10.01
CA ASN A 6 4.86 4.64 10.93
C ASN A 6 5.41 3.34 10.32
N TRP A 7 5.67 3.32 9.01
CA TRP A 7 6.06 2.12 8.27
C TRP A 7 5.07 0.96 8.45
N ILE A 8 3.79 1.26 8.64
CA ILE A 8 2.71 0.28 8.65
C ILE A 8 1.98 0.32 7.31
N CYS A 9 1.76 -0.84 6.71
CA CYS A 9 0.94 -0.97 5.52
C CYS A 9 -0.51 -0.63 5.87
N GLN A 10 -1.05 0.44 5.29
CA GLN A 10 -2.41 0.91 5.56
C GLN A 10 -3.50 0.03 4.92
N LEU A 11 -3.12 -0.94 4.09
CA LEU A 11 -4.05 -1.90 3.49
C LEU A 11 -4.24 -3.15 4.36
N CYS A 12 -3.16 -3.68 4.94
CA CYS A 12 -3.21 -4.93 5.70
C CYS A 12 -2.88 -4.80 7.19
N GLY A 13 -2.38 -3.64 7.64
CA GLY A 13 -2.01 -3.36 9.03
C GLY A 13 -0.65 -3.91 9.49
N GLU A 14 0.07 -4.63 8.63
CA GLU A 14 1.37 -5.24 8.99
C GLU A 14 2.55 -4.27 8.75
N PRO A 15 3.66 -4.41 9.50
CA PRO A 15 4.85 -3.60 9.28
C PRO A 15 5.47 -3.77 7.89
N ILE A 16 5.99 -2.68 7.33
CA ILE A 16 6.80 -2.64 6.13
C ILE A 16 8.28 -2.61 6.55
N SER A 17 9.04 -3.62 6.12
CA SER A 17 10.47 -3.66 6.38
C SER A 17 11.20 -2.61 5.53
N LYS A 18 12.07 -1.80 6.17
CA LYS A 18 12.96 -0.85 5.46
C LYS A 18 14.06 -1.56 4.66
N ALA A 19 14.32 -2.84 4.94
CA ALA A 19 15.33 -3.63 4.25
C ALA A 19 14.81 -4.26 2.94
N GLU A 20 13.48 -4.38 2.79
CA GLU A 20 12.85 -4.91 1.59
C GLU A 20 12.79 -3.83 0.51
N ASN A 21 13.42 -4.12 -0.62
CA ASN A 21 13.51 -3.20 -1.75
C ASN A 21 12.78 -3.78 -2.97
N TYR A 22 12.29 -2.92 -3.85
CA TYR A 22 11.75 -3.36 -5.14
C TYR A 22 12.81 -4.21 -5.89
N PRO A 23 12.44 -5.34 -6.50
CA PRO A 23 11.08 -5.81 -6.83
C PRO A 23 10.46 -6.79 -5.82
N SER A 24 10.90 -6.81 -4.56
CA SER A 24 10.28 -7.66 -3.54
C SER A 24 8.79 -7.37 -3.40
N LEU A 25 7.99 -8.43 -3.30
CA LEU A 25 6.55 -8.32 -3.06
C LEU A 25 6.24 -7.58 -1.74
N TRP A 26 7.16 -7.65 -0.79
CA TRP A 26 7.05 -7.03 0.53
C TRP A 26 7.72 -5.65 0.60
N SER A 27 8.24 -5.13 -0.51
CA SER A 27 8.83 -3.79 -0.53
C SER A 27 7.77 -2.71 -0.31
N ALA A 28 8.21 -1.56 0.21
CA ALA A 28 7.38 -0.38 0.34
C ALA A 28 6.88 0.13 -1.03
N SER A 29 5.63 0.59 -1.08
CA SER A 29 5.02 1.25 -2.24
C SER A 29 4.03 2.34 -1.79
N ILE A 30 3.73 3.29 -2.67
CA ILE A 30 2.74 4.34 -2.42
C ILE A 30 1.41 3.89 -3.06
N ASP A 31 0.39 3.71 -2.23
CA ASP A 31 -0.98 3.41 -2.66
C ASP A 31 -1.82 4.68 -2.65
N HIS A 32 -2.69 4.83 -3.66
CA HIS A 32 -3.72 5.87 -3.67
C HIS A 32 -4.97 5.37 -2.96
N ILE A 33 -5.38 6.00 -1.86
CA ILE A 33 -6.55 5.62 -1.05
C ILE A 33 -7.78 5.48 -1.95
N VAL A 34 -8.10 6.54 -2.70
CA VAL A 34 -9.01 6.49 -3.84
C VAL A 34 -8.16 6.33 -5.10
N PRO A 35 -8.35 5.26 -5.90
CA PRO A 35 -7.61 5.09 -7.14
C PRO A 35 -7.82 6.26 -8.11
N ILE A 36 -6.76 6.66 -8.81
CA ILE A 36 -6.84 7.74 -9.82
C ILE A 36 -7.91 7.43 -10.88
N ALA A 37 -8.01 6.16 -11.30
CA ALA A 37 -9.02 5.70 -12.26
C ALA A 37 -10.47 5.87 -11.77
N LYS A 38 -10.70 6.08 -10.47
CA LYS A 38 -12.01 6.34 -9.86
C LYS A 38 -12.17 7.81 -9.43
N GLY A 39 -11.30 8.71 -9.91
CA GLY A 39 -11.36 10.14 -9.59
C GLY A 39 -10.59 10.54 -8.33
N GLY A 40 -9.73 9.68 -7.80
CA GLY A 40 -8.84 10.02 -6.69
C GLY A 40 -7.81 11.09 -7.08
N ALA A 41 -7.56 12.04 -6.19
CA ALA A 41 -6.58 13.10 -6.41
C ALA A 41 -5.15 12.56 -6.41
N HIS A 42 -4.28 13.11 -7.25
CA HIS A 42 -2.84 12.82 -7.22
C HIS A 42 -2.13 13.73 -6.21
N GLU A 43 -2.51 13.61 -4.94
CA GLU A 43 -2.03 14.47 -3.86
C GLU A 43 -1.57 13.65 -2.66
N PRO A 44 -0.65 14.19 -1.83
CA PRO A 44 -0.18 13.52 -0.63
C PRO A 44 -1.30 13.07 0.34
N SER A 45 -2.40 13.82 0.40
CA SER A 45 -3.59 13.52 1.20
C SER A 45 -4.29 12.22 0.77
N ASN A 46 -4.24 11.87 -0.51
CA ASN A 46 -4.83 10.65 -1.09
C ASN A 46 -3.81 9.51 -1.23
N CYS A 47 -2.61 9.65 -0.69
CA CYS A 47 -1.57 8.63 -0.73
C CYS A 47 -1.36 8.01 0.65
N GLN A 48 -1.03 6.71 0.69
CA GLN A 48 -0.72 5.97 1.91
C GLN A 48 0.37 4.91 1.68
N ALA A 49 1.05 4.50 2.74
CA ALA A 49 2.05 3.44 2.70
C ALA A 49 1.40 2.07 2.53
N ALA A 50 1.91 1.26 1.60
CA ALA A 50 1.47 -0.13 1.41
C ALA A 50 2.63 -1.03 0.98
N HIS A 51 2.54 -2.34 1.25
CA HIS A 51 3.41 -3.30 0.57
C HIS A 51 3.09 -3.31 -0.93
N PHE A 52 4.09 -3.58 -1.77
CA PHE A 52 3.92 -3.69 -3.21
C PHE A 52 2.85 -4.72 -3.60
N ILE A 53 2.84 -5.88 -2.94
CA ILE A 53 1.81 -6.91 -3.15
C ILE A 53 0.42 -6.42 -2.74
N CYS A 54 0.26 -5.82 -1.56
CA CYS A 54 -1.04 -5.32 -1.10
C CYS A 54 -1.61 -4.26 -2.04
N ASN A 55 -0.77 -3.32 -2.49
CA ASN A 55 -1.14 -2.30 -3.47
C ASN A 55 -1.54 -2.93 -4.82
N SER A 56 -0.75 -3.88 -5.32
CA SER A 56 -1.04 -4.61 -6.55
C SER A 56 -2.35 -5.40 -6.46
N PHE A 57 -2.64 -6.02 -5.32
CA PHE A 57 -3.91 -6.69 -5.08
C PHE A 57 -5.06 -5.69 -5.00
N LYS A 58 -4.93 -4.56 -4.30
CA LYS A 58 -5.98 -3.54 -4.25
C LYS A 58 -6.37 -3.06 -5.65
N SER A 59 -5.39 -2.75 -6.50
CA SER A 59 -5.62 -2.27 -7.88
C SER A 59 -6.56 -1.05 -7.88
N ASP A 60 -7.61 -1.04 -8.70
CA ASP A 60 -8.60 0.05 -8.79
C ASP A 60 -9.79 -0.09 -7.82
N ARG A 61 -9.68 -0.97 -6.80
CA ARG A 61 -10.73 -1.18 -5.80
C ARG A 61 -10.64 -0.14 -4.67
N LEU A 62 -11.81 0.25 -4.15
CA LEU A 62 -11.93 1.22 -3.05
C LEU A 62 -11.77 0.60 -1.66
N GLU A 63 -12.02 -0.71 -1.52
CA GLU A 63 -11.90 -1.38 -0.23
C GLU A 63 -10.44 -1.77 0.07
N GLY A 64 -9.99 -1.42 1.27
CA GLY A 64 -8.70 -1.87 1.80
C GLY A 64 -8.71 -3.38 1.91
N VAL A 65 -7.78 -4.04 1.22
CA VAL A 65 -7.69 -5.50 1.18
C VAL A 65 -7.14 -5.97 2.54
N GLY A 66 -8.04 -6.24 3.48
CA GLY A 66 -7.75 -6.76 4.83
C GLY A 66 -7.20 -8.20 4.84
N VAL A 67 -6.46 -8.58 3.80
CA VAL A 67 -5.85 -9.90 3.65
C VAL A 67 -4.46 -9.73 3.09
N CYS A 68 -3.49 -9.73 4.01
CA CYS A 68 -2.13 -10.09 3.68
C CYS A 68 -2.12 -11.59 3.39
N LEU A 69 -2.22 -11.99 2.11
CA LEU A 69 -1.94 -13.37 1.73
C LEU A 69 -0.44 -13.59 2.01
N LYS A 70 -0.12 -14.09 3.21
CA LYS A 70 1.20 -14.68 3.49
C LYS A 70 1.28 -15.92 2.60
N ILE A 71 1.72 -15.73 1.36
CA ILE A 71 1.97 -16.82 0.43
C ILE A 71 3.06 -17.65 1.08
N SER A 72 2.65 -18.76 1.68
CA SER A 72 3.50 -19.72 2.40
C SER A 72 4.13 -20.67 1.40
#